data_AF-A0A9P6P4W2-F1
#
_entry.id   AF-A0A9P6P4W2-F1
#
_cell.length_a   1.000
_cell.length_b   1.000
_cell.length_c   1.000
_cell.angle_alpha   90.00
_cell.angle_beta   90.00
_cell.angle_gamma   90.00
#
_symmetry.space_group_name_H-M   'P 1'
#
loop_
_entity.id
_entity.type
_entity.pdbx_description
1 polymer ?
#
loop_
_entity_poly.entity_id
_entity_poly.type
_entity_poly.pdbx_seq_one_letter_code
_entity_poly.pdbx_strand_id
1 'polypeptide(L)' 'MLSDLATDPTLPRASVACTACGYPEAVFFQSSSRRADAKMTLFYVCANRSC' A
#
# COMPACT_ATOMS: atom_id res chain seq x y z
N MET A 1 -1.92 -7.96 10.10
CA MET A 1 -2.58 -6.64 10.23
C MET A 1 -1.67 -5.60 9.60
N LEU A 2 -1.93 -5.15 8.37
CA LEU A 2 -1.14 -4.22 7.52
C LEU A 2 0.33 -4.57 7.23
N SER A 3 1.10 -5.06 8.20
CA SER A 3 2.50 -5.47 8.07
C SER A 3 2.70 -6.65 7.12
N ASP A 4 1.68 -7.51 6.96
CA ASP A 4 1.73 -8.63 6.01
C ASP A 4 1.75 -8.12 4.56
N LEU A 5 0.95 -7.09 4.26
CA LEU A 5 0.88 -6.44 2.95
C LEU A 5 2.22 -5.78 2.59
N ALA A 6 2.89 -5.17 3.57
CA ALA A 6 4.21 -4.55 3.37
C ALA A 6 5.29 -5.56 2.92
N THR A 7 5.06 -6.85 3.16
CA THR A 7 6.03 -7.93 2.90
C THR A 7 5.56 -8.98 1.92
N ASP A 8 4.38 -8.79 1.36
CA ASP A 8 3.89 -9.61 0.28
C ASP A 8 4.67 -9.27 -1.00
N PRO A 9 5.49 -10.19 -1.54
CA PRO A 9 6.26 -9.93 -2.76
C PRO A 9 5.38 -9.89 -4.01
N THR A 10 4.10 -10.28 -3.92
CA THR A 10 3.15 -10.23 -5.03
C THR A 10 2.51 -8.87 -5.20
N LEU A 11 2.62 -7.99 -4.20
CA LEU A 11 2.07 -6.64 -4.27
C LEU A 11 3.07 -5.64 -4.87
N PRO A 12 2.61 -4.71 -5.72
CA PRO A 12 3.48 -3.72 -6.32
C PRO A 12 3.93 -2.66 -5.31
N ARG A 13 5.16 -2.18 -5.50
CA ARG A 13 5.80 -1.14 -4.69
C ARG A 13 5.93 0.16 -5.48
N ALA A 14 5.79 1.28 -4.79
CA ALA A 14 6.00 2.62 -5.31
C ALA A 14 7.00 3.38 -4.43
N SER A 15 7.77 4.27 -5.05
CA SER A 15 8.73 5.16 -4.38
C SER A 15 8.01 6.35 -3.73
N VAL A 16 7.17 6.08 -2.73
CA VAL A 16 6.42 7.08 -1.98
C VAL A 16 6.94 7.11 -0.54
N ALA A 17 7.40 8.29 -0.11
CA ALA A 17 7.88 8.48 1.25
C ALA A 17 6.73 8.40 2.26
N CYS A 18 6.90 7.57 3.29
CA CYS A 18 5.95 7.46 4.38
C CYS A 18 5.92 8.75 5.19
N THR A 19 4.72 9.28 5.44
CA THR A 19 4.53 10.50 6.24
C THR A 19 4.79 10.30 7.74
N ALA A 20 4.84 9.05 8.23
CA ALA A 20 5.10 8.74 9.64
C ALA A 20 6.60 8.49 9.93
N CYS A 21 7.29 7.68 9.13
CA CYS A 21 8.69 7.30 9.38
C CYS A 21 9.70 7.81 8.32
N GLY A 22 9.24 8.40 7.21
CA GLY A 22 10.11 8.86 6.12
C GLY A 22 10.67 7.77 5.21
N TYR A 23 10.27 6.51 5.37
CA TYR A 23 10.76 5.40 4.53
C TYR A 23 10.35 5.62 3.06
N PRO A 24 11.26 5.49 2.08
CA PRO A 24 11.04 5.92 0.70
C PRO A 24 10.16 4.99 -0.14
N GLU A 25 9.71 3.85 0.40
CA GLU A 25 8.89 2.89 -0.32
C GLU A 25 7.55 2.61 0.37
N ALA A 26 6.51 2.45 -0.43
CA ALA A 26 5.19 2.04 0.00
C ALA A 26 4.64 0.96 -0.94
N VAL A 27 3.96 -0.03 -0.38
CA VAL A 27 3.17 -1.01 -1.13
C VAL A 27 1.82 -0.40 -1.46
N PHE A 28 1.31 -0.64 -2.66
CA PHE A 28 -0.02 -0.16 -3.04
C PHE A 28 -0.90 -1.26 -3.60
N PHE A 29 -2.22 -1.14 -3.38
CA PHE A 29 -3.20 -2.08 -3.92
C PHE A 29 -4.54 -1.37 -4.17
N GLN A 30 -5.32 -1.91 -5.10
CA GLN A 30 -6.68 -1.45 -5.35
C GLN A 30 -7.65 -2.34 -4.57
N SER A 31 -8.61 -1.74 -3.86
CA SER A 31 -9.71 -2.53 -3.31
C SER A 31 -10.63 -2.95 -4.45
N SER A 32 -10.87 -4.26 -4.59
CA SER A 32 -11.78 -4.83 -5.58
C SER A 32 -13.24 -4.59 -5.18
N SER A 33 -13.65 -3.34 -5.27
CA SER A 33 -15.04 -2.93 -5.06
C SER A 33 -15.86 -3.34 -6.28
N ARG A 34 -16.73 -4.35 -6.13
CA ARG A 34 -17.57 -4.90 -7.21
C ARG A 34 -18.66 -3.95 -7.74
N ARG A 35 -18.69 -2.70 -7.31
CA ARG A 35 -19.67 -1.72 -7.77
C ARG A 35 -19.13 -1.04 -9.02
N ALA A 36 -19.95 -0.98 -10.07
CA ALA A 36 -19.59 -0.36 -11.35
C ALA A 36 -19.23 1.14 -11.24
N ASP A 37 -19.60 1.79 -10.14
CA ASP A 37 -19.28 3.18 -9.79
C ASP A 37 -18.16 3.30 -8.72
N ALA A 38 -17.48 2.19 -8.39
CA ALA A 38 -16.39 2.26 -7.44
C ALA A 38 -15.18 2.95 -8.08
N LYS A 39 -14.95 4.21 -7.69
CA LYS A 39 -13.72 4.93 -8.02
C LYS A 39 -12.52 4.03 -7.70
N MET A 40 -11.66 3.82 -8.70
CA MET A 40 -10.41 3.08 -8.59
C MET A 40 -9.51 3.74 -7.55
N THR A 41 -9.68 3.35 -6.29
CA THR A 41 -8.98 3.93 -5.15
C THR A 41 -7.78 3.05 -4.85
N LEU A 42 -6.60 3.65 -4.93
CA LEU A 42 -5.34 3.03 -4.57
C LEU A 42 -5.09 3.27 -3.09
N PHE A 43 -4.87 2.19 -2.35
CA PHE A 43 -4.44 2.22 -0.95
C PHE A 43 -2.92 2.11 -0.92
N TYR A 44 -2.28 2.92 -0.07
CA TYR A 44 -0.83 2.92 0.13
C TYR A 44 -0.51 2.51 1.57
N VAL A 45 0.47 1.64 1.73
CA VAL A 45 0.93 1.12 3.01
C VAL A 45 2.44 1.24 3.07
N CYS A 46 2.98 1.76 4.17
CA CYS A 46 4.43 1.86 4.33
C CYS A 46 5.07 0.47 4.22
N ALA A 47 6.15 0.37 3.46
CA ALA A 47 6.85 -0.89 3.25
C ALA A 47 7.82 -1.24 4.41
N ASN A 48 7.91 -0.38 5.43
CA ASN A 48 8.69 -0.61 6.65
C ASN A 48 7.82 -1.32 7.70
N ARG A 49 8.24 -2.52 8.13
CA ARG A 49 7.55 -3.31 9.19
C ARG A 49 7.59 -2.66 10.57
N SER A 50 8.54 -1.76 10.81
CA SER A 50 8.75 -1.09 12.10
C SER A 50 8.21 0.35 12.12
N CYS A 51 7.42 0.74 11.10
CA CYS A 51 6.73 2.03 11.06
C CYS A 51 5.48 2.03 11.94
#